data_AF-A0A9Q1D053-F1
#
_entry.id   AF-A0A9Q1D053-F1
#
_cell.length_a   1.000
_cell.length_b   1.000
_cell.length_c   1.000
_cell.angle_alpha   90.00
_cell.angle_beta   90.00
_cell.angle_gamma   90.00
#
_symmetry.space_group_name_H-M   'P 1'
#
loop_
_entity.id
_entity.type
_entity.pdbx_description
1 polymer ?
#
loop_
_entity_poly.entity_id
_entity_poly.type
_entity_poly.pdbx_seq_one_letter_code
_entity_poly.pdbx_strand_id
1 'polypeptide(L)'
;MFKPTQCPALITEEALPALTLAALAGELPAYSDVCEALAVVEVALGFLAMTGEDPNMQLVCYLEKVLKMEDQMAPHILKALGRCSLKHCAGLWQLLASLKSENMLRLKRDPFVEVLGVYKEALTEEDKGFLTGFLSKGAVDTCLLEMHEFLLLVLKGAQAPETYTPSWGLKETLEAYIKRKDVDVPPDVELLPDEICLSKFVEAWKFLVSFRQERNRR
;
A
#
# COMPACT_ATOMS: atom_id res chain seq x y z
N MET A 1 12.25 8.68 -6.75
CA MET A 1 11.49 8.19 -5.58
C MET A 1 11.95 6.76 -5.33
N PHE A 2 12.35 6.43 -4.10
CA PHE A 2 12.71 5.07 -3.72
C PHE A 2 11.45 4.18 -3.82
N LYS A 3 11.59 2.96 -4.33
CA LYS A 3 10.49 2.00 -4.54
C LYS A 3 10.76 0.77 -3.68
N PRO A 4 10.30 0.74 -2.41
CA PRO A 4 10.66 -0.31 -1.47
C PRO A 4 10.34 -1.71 -2.00
N THR A 5 9.12 -1.93 -2.46
CA THR A 5 8.65 -3.22 -2.99
C THR A 5 9.30 -3.65 -4.31
N GLN A 6 10.17 -2.81 -4.89
CA GLN A 6 10.90 -3.09 -6.11
C GLN A 6 12.42 -3.04 -5.89
N CYS A 7 12.88 -2.98 -4.64
CA CYS A 7 14.30 -2.89 -4.34
C CYS A 7 14.90 -4.30 -4.27
N PRO A 8 15.73 -4.72 -5.25
CA PRO A 8 16.33 -6.06 -5.26
C PRO A 8 17.37 -6.26 -4.14
N ALA A 9 17.77 -5.18 -3.47
CA ALA A 9 18.68 -5.21 -2.33
C ALA A 9 17.97 -5.50 -1.00
N LEU A 10 16.64 -5.40 -0.93
CA LEU A 10 15.87 -5.86 0.24
C LEU A 10 15.82 -7.39 0.17
N ILE A 11 16.67 -8.01 0.98
CA ILE A 11 16.91 -9.45 0.98
C ILE A 11 15.61 -10.19 1.33
N THR A 12 15.26 -11.20 0.52
CA THR A 12 14.15 -12.17 0.73
C THR A 12 12.90 -11.54 1.33
N GLU A 13 12.32 -10.55 0.65
CA GLU A 13 11.07 -9.93 1.10
C GLU A 13 9.96 -11.00 1.17
N GLU A 14 9.36 -11.14 2.35
CA GLU A 14 8.23 -12.03 2.61
C GLU A 14 6.97 -11.20 2.87
N ALA A 15 5.85 -11.63 2.28
CA ALA A 15 4.57 -11.00 2.53
C ALA A 15 4.24 -11.01 4.03
N LEU A 16 3.78 -9.87 4.55
CA LEU A 16 3.27 -9.81 5.92
C LEU A 16 2.10 -10.77 6.07
N PRO A 17 2.11 -11.66 7.09
CA PRO A 17 0.96 -12.51 7.36
C PRO A 17 -0.31 -11.68 7.55
N ALA A 18 -1.44 -12.12 7.01
CA ALA A 18 -2.71 -11.38 7.09
C ALA A 18 -3.11 -11.01 8.53
N LEU A 19 -2.81 -11.88 9.51
CA LEU A 19 -3.02 -11.61 10.93
C LEU A 19 -2.14 -10.47 11.45
N THR A 20 -0.91 -10.37 10.97
CA THR A 20 0.00 -9.27 11.32
C THR A 20 -0.47 -7.97 10.69
N LEU A 21 -0.93 -7.99 9.44
CA LEU A 21 -1.53 -6.82 8.77
C LEU A 21 -2.74 -6.29 9.56
N ALA A 22 -3.68 -7.16 9.91
CA ALA A 22 -4.87 -6.81 10.67
C ALA A 22 -4.54 -6.28 12.08
N ALA A 23 -3.57 -6.90 12.76
CA ALA A 23 -3.13 -6.44 14.08
C ALA A 23 -2.48 -5.05 14.01
N LEU A 24 -1.58 -4.81 13.06
CA LEU A 24 -0.91 -3.51 12.87
C LEU A 24 -1.92 -2.41 12.51
N ALA A 25 -2.89 -2.71 11.64
CA ALA A 25 -3.95 -1.77 11.29
C ALA A 25 -4.84 -1.40 12.49
N GLY A 26 -5.03 -2.33 13.44
CA GLY A 26 -5.77 -2.09 14.68
C GLY A 26 -4.95 -1.35 15.76
N GLU A 27 -3.63 -1.57 15.80
CA GLU A 27 -2.72 -1.00 16.81
C GLU A 27 -2.27 0.44 16.49
N LEU A 28 -2.37 0.87 15.23
CA LEU A 28 -2.03 2.22 14.78
C LEU A 28 -3.27 2.99 14.27
N PRO A 29 -4.26 3.30 15.14
CA PRO A 29 -5.51 3.91 14.71
C PRO A 29 -5.40 5.40 14.39
N ALA A 30 -4.35 6.09 14.88
CA ALA A 30 -4.17 7.52 14.71
C ALA A 30 -3.32 7.85 13.48
N TYR A 31 -3.71 8.90 12.75
CA TYR A 31 -2.97 9.37 11.57
C TYR A 31 -1.52 9.74 11.87
N SER A 32 -1.27 10.35 13.04
CA SER A 32 0.09 10.69 13.51
C SER A 32 0.95 9.44 13.65
N ASP A 33 0.41 8.41 14.29
CA ASP A 33 1.14 7.18 14.62
C ASP A 33 1.50 6.42 13.34
N VAL A 34 0.58 6.38 12.37
CA VAL A 34 0.86 5.80 11.04
C VAL A 34 1.93 6.61 10.31
N CYS A 35 1.91 7.94 10.40
CA CYS A 35 2.90 8.80 9.74
C CYS A 35 4.30 8.65 10.36
N GLU A 36 4.39 8.57 11.69
CA GLU A 36 5.64 8.33 12.41
C GLU A 36 6.19 6.94 12.11
N ALA A 37 5.35 5.90 12.20
CA ALA A 37 5.73 4.53 11.84
C ALA A 37 6.22 4.44 10.38
N LEU A 38 5.52 5.06 9.44
CA LEU A 38 5.90 5.06 8.02
C LEU A 38 7.25 5.75 7.80
N ALA A 39 7.47 6.92 8.41
CA ALA A 39 8.73 7.66 8.25
C ALA A 39 9.94 6.85 8.75
N VAL A 40 9.78 6.16 9.87
CA VAL A 40 10.79 5.27 10.44
C VAL A 40 11.10 4.11 9.50
N VAL A 41 10.05 3.46 8.98
CA VAL A 41 10.21 2.33 8.05
C VAL A 41 10.85 2.79 6.74
N GLU A 42 10.51 3.97 6.22
CA GLU A 42 11.15 4.56 5.04
C GLU A 42 12.64 4.84 5.26
N VAL A 43 13.02 5.34 6.44
CA VAL A 43 14.44 5.50 6.83
C VAL A 43 15.12 4.14 6.86
N ALA A 44 14.56 3.17 7.57
CA ALA A 44 15.13 1.83 7.68
C ALA A 44 15.34 1.18 6.31
N LEU A 45 14.35 1.24 5.44
CA LEU A 45 14.45 0.74 4.08
C LEU A 45 15.53 1.44 3.25
N GLY A 46 15.70 2.75 3.43
CA GLY A 46 16.77 3.51 2.79
C GLY A 46 18.16 3.02 3.19
N PHE A 47 18.36 2.67 4.46
CA PHE A 47 19.62 2.08 4.94
C PHE A 47 19.78 0.63 4.50
N LEU A 48 18.74 -0.20 4.60
CA LEU A 48 18.74 -1.60 4.16
C LEU A 48 19.09 -1.74 2.68
N ALA A 49 18.63 -0.82 1.83
CA ALA A 49 19.01 -0.81 0.42
C ALA A 49 20.52 -0.64 0.18
N MET A 50 21.26 -0.13 1.18
CA MET A 50 22.71 0.06 1.15
C MET A 50 23.48 -1.00 1.96
N THR A 51 22.80 -1.79 2.78
CA THR A 51 23.42 -2.70 3.76
C THR A 51 22.84 -4.11 3.67
N GLY A 52 23.68 -5.13 3.55
CA GLY A 52 23.24 -6.53 3.55
C GLY A 52 23.05 -7.11 4.96
N GLU A 53 21.94 -6.78 5.61
CA GLU A 53 21.60 -7.23 6.97
C GLU A 53 20.87 -8.59 6.99
N ASP A 54 20.80 -9.25 8.15
CA ASP A 54 20.04 -10.51 8.30
C ASP A 54 18.52 -10.27 8.16
N PRO A 55 17.83 -10.89 7.19
CA PRO A 55 16.38 -10.72 6.97
C PRO A 55 15.52 -11.10 8.18
N ASN A 56 16.03 -11.98 9.05
CA ASN A 56 15.32 -12.46 10.24
C ASN A 56 15.54 -11.55 11.45
N MET A 57 16.45 -10.57 11.36
CA MET A 57 16.64 -9.59 12.42
C MET A 57 15.33 -8.85 12.69
N GLN A 58 14.97 -8.71 13.96
CA GLN A 58 13.78 -7.95 14.35
C GLN A 58 13.94 -6.49 13.94
N LEU A 59 12.89 -5.90 13.37
CA LEU A 59 12.92 -4.49 12.94
C LEU A 59 13.27 -3.57 14.11
N VAL A 60 12.67 -3.79 15.28
CA VAL A 60 12.99 -3.01 16.50
C VAL A 60 14.47 -3.11 16.87
N CYS A 61 15.06 -4.31 16.82
CA CYS A 61 16.50 -4.47 17.08
C CYS A 61 17.35 -3.68 16.08
N TYR A 62 16.95 -3.63 14.81
CA TYR A 62 17.67 -2.87 13.78
C TYR A 62 17.58 -1.37 14.04
N LEU A 63 16.37 -0.86 14.30
CA LEU A 63 16.12 0.55 14.61
C LEU A 63 16.92 1.03 15.83
N GLU A 64 16.90 0.27 16.93
CA GLU A 64 17.58 0.63 18.17
C GLU A 64 19.10 0.44 18.05
N LYS A 65 19.56 -0.74 17.63
CA LYS A 65 20.97 -1.10 17.77
C LYS A 65 21.83 -0.68 16.58
N VAL A 66 21.26 -0.63 15.38
CA VAL A 66 21.99 -0.29 14.16
C VAL A 66 21.76 1.17 13.80
N LEU A 67 20.49 1.59 13.67
CA LEU A 67 20.16 2.98 13.30
C LEU A 67 20.23 3.98 14.46
N LYS A 68 20.33 3.50 15.71
CA LYS A 68 20.41 4.34 16.92
C LYS A 68 19.21 5.29 17.07
N MET A 69 17.99 4.77 16.84
CA MET A 69 16.72 5.53 16.88
C MET A 69 15.87 5.28 18.14
N GLU A 70 16.45 4.76 19.22
CA GLU A 70 15.74 4.36 20.45
C GLU A 70 14.91 5.48 21.10
N ASP A 71 15.40 6.72 21.08
CA ASP A 71 14.72 7.87 21.70
C ASP A 71 13.78 8.63 20.74
N GLN A 72 13.64 8.20 19.49
CA GLN A 72 12.92 8.96 18.46
C GLN A 72 11.48 8.50 18.22
N MET A 73 10.98 7.52 18.99
CA MET A 73 9.68 6.90 18.70
C MET A 73 8.84 6.65 19.94
N ALA A 74 7.53 6.79 19.79
CA ALA A 74 6.61 6.45 20.86
C ALA A 74 6.65 4.93 21.18
N PRO A 75 6.64 4.52 22.47
CA PRO A 75 6.76 3.10 22.84
C PRO A 75 5.68 2.18 22.24
N HIS A 76 4.49 2.69 21.97
CA HIS A 76 3.43 1.90 21.34
C HIS A 76 3.68 1.63 19.85
N ILE A 77 4.35 2.55 19.15
CA ILE A 77 4.77 2.38 17.76
C ILE A 77 5.88 1.33 17.69
N LEU A 78 6.88 1.42 18.57
CA LEU A 78 7.91 0.39 18.73
C LEU A 78 7.30 -1.00 18.95
N LYS A 79 6.32 -1.08 19.84
CA LYS A 79 5.62 -2.34 20.13
C LYS A 79 4.90 -2.91 18.89
N ALA A 80 4.24 -2.06 18.12
CA ALA A 80 3.59 -2.48 16.88
C ALA A 80 4.61 -3.00 15.86
N LEU A 81 5.69 -2.24 15.62
CA LEU A 81 6.78 -2.61 14.71
C LEU A 81 7.54 -3.87 15.15
N GLY A 82 7.56 -4.18 16.44
CA GLY A 82 8.20 -5.38 17.02
C GLY A 82 7.57 -6.70 16.58
N ARG A 83 6.46 -6.67 15.82
CA ARG A 83 5.86 -7.85 15.18
C ARG A 83 6.53 -8.22 13.85
N CYS A 84 7.45 -7.38 13.35
CA CYS A 84 8.08 -7.52 12.05
C CYS A 84 9.59 -7.71 12.18
N SER A 85 10.14 -8.59 11.34
CA SER A 85 11.57 -8.63 11.01
C SER A 85 11.87 -7.92 9.69
N LEU A 86 13.16 -7.72 9.37
CA LEU A 86 13.61 -6.95 8.22
C LEU A 86 13.06 -7.43 6.87
N LYS A 87 12.84 -8.74 6.72
CA LYS A 87 12.21 -9.35 5.53
C LYS A 87 10.76 -8.92 5.28
N HIS A 88 10.12 -8.22 6.21
CA HIS A 88 8.73 -7.75 6.03
C HIS A 88 8.66 -6.24 5.78
N CYS A 89 9.79 -5.55 5.64
CA CYS A 89 9.82 -4.09 5.65
C CYS A 89 9.15 -3.47 4.42
N ALA A 90 9.24 -4.07 3.25
CA ALA A 90 8.56 -3.54 2.07
C ALA A 90 7.04 -3.76 2.16
N GLY A 91 6.58 -4.92 2.63
CA GLY A 91 5.17 -5.18 2.92
C GLY A 91 4.64 -4.24 4.02
N LEU A 92 5.45 -3.96 5.04
CA LEU A 92 5.10 -3.05 6.13
C LEU A 92 4.98 -1.61 5.62
N TRP A 93 5.90 -1.19 4.77
CA TRP A 93 5.80 0.09 4.09
C TRP A 93 4.52 0.18 3.25
N GLN A 94 4.19 -0.85 2.47
CA GLN A 94 2.98 -0.89 1.64
C GLN A 94 1.72 -0.73 2.50
N LEU A 95 1.62 -1.47 3.61
CA LEU A 95 0.53 -1.33 4.58
C LEU A 95 0.45 0.08 5.16
N LEU A 96 1.55 0.58 5.74
CA LEU A 96 1.57 1.87 6.42
C LEU A 96 1.29 3.03 5.46
N ALA A 97 1.80 2.96 4.22
CA ALA A 97 1.51 3.93 3.17
C ALA A 97 0.02 3.91 2.79
N SER A 98 -0.59 2.72 2.68
CA SER A 98 -2.04 2.59 2.45
C SER A 98 -2.83 3.17 3.62
N LEU A 99 -2.53 2.76 4.86
CA LEU A 99 -3.19 3.27 6.07
C LEU A 99 -3.09 4.80 6.19
N LYS A 100 -1.97 5.39 5.80
CA LYS A 100 -1.81 6.85 5.75
C LYS A 100 -2.81 7.47 4.78
N SER A 101 -2.90 6.95 3.55
CA SER A 101 -3.84 7.43 2.54
C SER A 101 -5.31 7.21 2.94
N GLU A 102 -5.62 6.08 3.56
CA GLU A 102 -6.95 5.78 4.09
C GLU A 102 -7.36 6.73 5.21
N ASN A 103 -6.45 7.05 6.14
CA ASN A 103 -6.69 8.04 7.18
C ASN A 103 -6.86 9.45 6.60
N MET A 104 -6.13 9.80 5.54
CA MET A 104 -6.36 11.06 4.83
C MET A 104 -7.78 11.15 4.28
N LEU A 105 -8.31 10.08 3.68
CA LEU A 105 -9.71 10.04 3.23
C LEU A 105 -10.70 10.24 4.38
N ARG A 106 -10.48 9.57 5.53
CA ARG A 106 -11.31 9.77 6.74
C ARG A 106 -11.27 11.22 7.25
N LEU A 107 -10.13 11.89 7.08
CA LEU A 107 -9.93 13.30 7.41
C LEU A 107 -10.38 14.25 6.29
N LYS A 108 -11.07 13.75 5.25
CA LYS A 108 -11.52 14.50 4.07
C LYS A 108 -10.39 15.21 3.31
N ARG A 109 -9.20 14.60 3.30
CA ARG A 109 -8.02 15.04 2.54
C ARG A 109 -7.80 14.11 1.35
N ASP A 110 -7.36 14.64 0.22
CA ASP A 110 -7.02 13.83 -0.95
C ASP A 110 -5.61 13.22 -0.80
N PRO A 111 -5.45 11.89 -0.74
CA PRO A 111 -4.14 11.26 -0.67
C PRO A 111 -3.37 11.24 -2.00
N PHE A 112 -4.03 11.51 -3.13
CA PHE A 112 -3.44 11.38 -4.46
C PHE A 112 -3.31 12.71 -5.20
N VAL A 113 -3.10 13.82 -4.48
CA VAL A 113 -2.97 15.17 -5.09
C VAL A 113 -1.94 15.19 -6.23
N GLU A 114 -0.85 14.43 -6.09
CA GLU A 114 0.24 14.37 -7.06
C GLU A 114 -0.03 13.47 -8.28
N VAL A 115 -1.08 12.63 -8.26
CA VAL A 115 -1.49 11.84 -9.44
C VAL A 115 -2.20 12.76 -10.44
N LEU A 116 -1.87 12.61 -11.73
CA LEU A 116 -2.45 13.44 -12.79
C LEU A 116 -3.97 13.27 -12.90
N GLY A 117 -4.66 14.36 -13.28
CA GLY A 117 -6.12 14.39 -13.41
C GLY A 117 -6.70 13.41 -14.42
N VAL A 118 -5.90 12.95 -15.40
CA VAL A 118 -6.31 11.95 -16.39
C VAL A 118 -6.62 10.57 -15.78
N TYR A 119 -6.18 10.30 -14.55
CA TYR A 119 -6.47 9.08 -13.78
C TYR A 119 -7.51 9.29 -12.66
N LYS A 120 -8.19 10.44 -12.68
CA LYS A 120 -9.17 10.88 -11.67
C LYS A 120 -10.56 11.13 -12.25
N GLU A 121 -10.90 10.47 -13.36
CA GLU A 121 -12.24 10.52 -13.92
C GLU A 121 -13.26 9.97 -12.91
N ALA A 122 -14.43 10.60 -12.83
CA ALA A 122 -15.47 10.21 -11.90
C ALA A 122 -16.05 8.83 -12.26
N LEU A 123 -16.38 8.05 -11.24
CA LEU A 123 -17.12 6.79 -11.40
C LEU A 123 -18.58 7.07 -11.77
N THR A 124 -19.06 6.41 -12.81
CA THR A 124 -20.49 6.32 -13.14
C THR A 124 -21.21 5.37 -12.16
N GLU A 125 -22.54 5.36 -12.18
CA GLU A 125 -23.32 4.43 -11.36
C GLU A 125 -23.09 2.97 -11.76
N GLU A 126 -22.82 2.71 -13.05
CA GLU A 126 -22.48 1.38 -13.54
C GLU A 126 -21.12 0.92 -12.98
N ASP A 127 -20.10 1.79 -13.02
CA ASP A 127 -18.79 1.50 -12.42
C ASP A 127 -18.90 1.15 -10.93
N LYS A 128 -19.70 1.92 -10.18
CA LYS A 128 -19.97 1.65 -8.76
C LYS A 128 -20.68 0.32 -8.56
N GLY A 129 -21.57 -0.07 -9.47
CA GLY A 129 -22.22 -1.38 -9.49
C GLY A 129 -21.19 -2.52 -9.60
N PHE A 130 -20.26 -2.42 -10.54
CA PHE A 130 -19.19 -3.41 -10.71
C PHE A 130 -18.28 -3.49 -9.48
N LEU A 131 -17.83 -2.34 -8.95
CA LEU A 131 -16.97 -2.29 -7.77
C LEU A 131 -17.66 -2.80 -6.50
N THR A 132 -18.96 -2.53 -6.34
CA THR A 132 -19.75 -3.07 -5.23
C THR A 132 -19.92 -4.58 -5.36
N GLY A 133 -20.17 -5.07 -6.59
CA GLY A 133 -20.21 -6.50 -6.89
C GLY A 133 -18.89 -7.19 -6.57
N PHE A 134 -17.75 -6.57 -6.92
CA PHE A 134 -16.43 -7.04 -6.57
C PHE A 134 -16.23 -7.20 -5.04
N LEU A 135 -16.58 -6.17 -4.26
CA LEU A 135 -16.50 -6.23 -2.78
C LEU A 135 -17.37 -7.32 -2.14
N SER A 136 -18.42 -7.78 -2.83
CA SER A 136 -19.27 -8.86 -2.33
C SER A 136 -18.64 -10.25 -2.47
N LYS A 137 -17.59 -10.40 -3.28
CA LYS A 137 -16.95 -11.69 -3.59
C LYS A 137 -15.94 -12.15 -2.53
N GLY A 138 -15.45 -11.28 -1.65
CA GLY A 138 -14.48 -11.66 -0.62
C GLY A 138 -13.73 -10.49 0.02
N ALA A 139 -12.69 -10.82 0.79
CA ALA A 139 -11.73 -9.84 1.27
C ALA A 139 -10.88 -9.33 0.10
N VAL A 140 -10.70 -8.01 0.02
CA VAL A 140 -10.00 -7.32 -1.08
C VAL A 140 -8.75 -6.57 -0.58
N ASP A 141 -8.27 -6.94 0.61
CA ASP A 141 -7.23 -6.18 1.30
C ASP A 141 -5.91 -6.18 0.51
N THR A 142 -5.53 -7.32 -0.06
CA THR A 142 -4.31 -7.42 -0.88
C THR A 142 -4.46 -6.60 -2.17
N CYS A 143 -5.58 -6.73 -2.87
CA CYS A 143 -5.88 -5.95 -4.06
C CYS A 143 -5.83 -4.44 -3.77
N LEU A 144 -6.37 -3.98 -2.63
CA LEU A 144 -6.33 -2.57 -2.24
C LEU A 144 -4.89 -2.07 -1.97
N LEU A 145 -4.04 -2.91 -1.39
CA LEU A 145 -2.62 -2.61 -1.19
C LEU A 145 -1.88 -2.53 -2.52
N GLU A 146 -2.13 -3.45 -3.46
CA GLU A 146 -1.52 -3.43 -4.80
C GLU A 146 -1.96 -2.22 -5.62
N MET A 147 -3.26 -1.91 -5.59
CA MET A 147 -3.82 -0.71 -6.21
C MET A 147 -3.19 0.57 -5.66
N HIS A 148 -3.06 0.67 -4.32
CA HIS A 148 -2.47 1.83 -3.66
C HIS A 148 -1.00 2.03 -4.04
N GLU A 149 -0.22 0.95 -4.01
CA GLU A 149 1.18 0.98 -4.39
C GLU A 149 1.36 1.45 -5.83
N PHE A 150 0.55 0.93 -6.76
CA PHE A 150 0.60 1.34 -8.15
C PHE A 150 0.33 2.84 -8.31
N LEU A 151 -0.69 3.36 -7.60
CA LEU A 151 -0.99 4.79 -7.59
C LEU A 151 0.20 5.63 -7.09
N LEU A 152 0.86 5.19 -6.01
CA LEU A 152 1.97 5.93 -5.40
C LEU A 152 3.28 5.84 -6.19
N LEU A 153 3.65 4.65 -6.66
CA LEU A 153 4.97 4.38 -7.22
C LEU A 153 5.03 4.49 -8.75
N VAL A 154 3.88 4.44 -9.42
CA VAL A 154 3.79 4.38 -10.88
C VAL A 154 3.06 5.60 -11.45
N LEU A 155 1.87 5.94 -10.93
CA LEU A 155 1.02 7.00 -11.52
C LEU A 155 1.27 8.42 -10.98
N LYS A 156 2.19 8.58 -10.03
CA LYS A 156 2.56 9.87 -9.42
C LYS A 156 3.45 10.76 -10.33
N GLY A 157 3.97 10.24 -11.44
CA GLY A 157 4.89 10.95 -12.33
C GLY A 157 4.22 11.72 -13.47
N ALA A 158 4.77 12.87 -13.85
CA ALA A 158 4.27 13.68 -14.98
C ALA A 158 4.25 12.92 -16.32
N GLN A 159 5.14 11.94 -16.50
CA GLN A 159 5.23 11.08 -17.69
C GLN A 159 4.45 9.77 -17.58
N ALA A 160 3.68 9.57 -16.51
CA ALA A 160 2.86 8.37 -16.36
C ALA A 160 1.97 8.08 -17.60
N PRO A 161 1.33 9.07 -18.25
CA PRO A 161 0.48 8.83 -19.42
C PRO A 161 1.22 8.34 -20.66
N GLU A 162 2.54 8.59 -20.76
CA GLU A 162 3.37 8.08 -21.85
C GLU A 162 3.60 6.55 -21.74
N THR A 163 3.54 6.02 -20.52
CA THR A 163 3.77 4.59 -20.23
C THR A 163 2.46 3.84 -19.93
N TYR A 164 1.48 4.52 -19.34
CA TYR A 164 0.22 3.95 -18.85
C TYR A 164 -0.95 4.73 -19.42
N THR A 165 -1.50 4.25 -20.53
CA THR A 165 -2.59 4.94 -21.25
C THR A 165 -3.87 4.93 -20.39
N PRO A 166 -4.51 6.07 -20.10
CA PRO A 166 -5.70 6.13 -19.25
C PRO A 166 -6.88 5.25 -19.71
N SER A 167 -6.99 4.96 -21.01
CA SER A 167 -8.05 4.11 -21.57
C SER A 167 -7.81 2.61 -21.41
N TRP A 168 -6.66 2.17 -20.89
CA TRP A 168 -6.39 0.75 -20.65
C TRP A 168 -7.21 0.22 -19.47
N GLY A 169 -7.49 -1.09 -19.49
CA GLY A 169 -8.15 -1.79 -18.40
C GLY A 169 -7.30 -1.75 -17.12
N LEU A 170 -7.94 -1.41 -16.00
CA LEU A 170 -7.31 -1.30 -14.70
C LEU A 170 -6.74 -2.66 -14.26
N LYS A 171 -7.58 -3.70 -14.30
CA LYS A 171 -7.21 -5.05 -13.88
C LYS A 171 -6.01 -5.59 -14.66
N GLU A 172 -6.12 -5.65 -15.99
CA GLU A 172 -5.05 -6.17 -16.86
C GLU A 172 -3.71 -5.44 -16.60
N THR A 173 -3.76 -4.12 -16.46
CA THR A 173 -2.57 -3.31 -16.16
C THR A 173 -1.98 -3.67 -14.79
N LEU A 174 -2.83 -3.82 -13.77
CA LEU A 174 -2.40 -4.15 -12.41
C LEU A 174 -1.81 -5.56 -12.34
N GLU A 175 -2.43 -6.55 -12.99
CA GLU A 175 -1.88 -7.90 -13.11
C GLU A 175 -0.52 -7.90 -13.80
N ALA A 176 -0.38 -7.17 -14.90
CA ALA A 176 0.88 -7.04 -15.61
C ALA A 176 1.96 -6.35 -14.75
N TYR A 177 1.57 -5.41 -13.91
CA TYR A 177 2.48 -4.77 -12.95
C TYR A 177 2.94 -5.74 -11.85
N ILE A 178 2.03 -6.51 -11.27
CA ILE A 178 2.34 -7.49 -10.22
C ILE A 178 3.25 -8.59 -10.76
N LYS A 179 2.97 -9.13 -11.96
CA LYS A 179 3.81 -10.15 -12.61
C LYS A 179 5.26 -9.68 -12.83
N ARG A 180 5.49 -8.37 -13.01
CA ARG A 180 6.86 -7.81 -13.12
C ARG A 180 7.65 -7.83 -11.82
N LYS A 181 6.98 -8.02 -10.68
CA LYS A 181 7.62 -8.18 -9.36
C LYS A 181 8.06 -9.63 -9.09
N ASP A 182 7.87 -10.54 -10.04
CA ASP A 182 8.14 -11.98 -9.89
C ASP A 182 7.34 -12.63 -8.74
N VAL A 183 6.11 -12.15 -8.54
CA VAL A 183 5.14 -12.71 -7.59
C VAL A 183 3.87 -13.11 -8.31
N ASP A 184 3.19 -14.15 -7.80
CA ASP A 184 1.90 -14.58 -8.31
C ASP A 184 0.84 -13.49 -8.15
N VAL A 185 -0.10 -13.42 -9.10
CA VAL A 185 -1.23 -12.50 -9.00
C VAL A 185 -2.14 -12.94 -7.84
N PRO A 186 -2.43 -12.06 -6.87
CA PRO A 186 -3.35 -12.37 -5.79
C PRO A 186 -4.75 -12.74 -6.31
N PRO A 187 -5.44 -13.74 -5.74
CA PRO A 187 -6.77 -14.14 -6.19
C PRO A 187 -7.81 -13.02 -6.15
N ASP A 188 -7.69 -12.07 -5.22
CA ASP A 188 -8.59 -10.92 -5.13
C ASP A 188 -8.33 -9.87 -6.22
N VAL A 189 -7.13 -9.81 -6.82
CA VAL A 189 -6.87 -9.00 -8.02
C VAL A 189 -7.54 -9.59 -9.25
N GLU A 190 -7.55 -10.93 -9.40
CA GLU A 190 -8.21 -11.61 -10.52
C GLU A 190 -9.74 -11.38 -10.55
N LEU A 191 -10.32 -11.04 -9.39
CA LEU A 191 -11.75 -10.77 -9.22
C LEU A 191 -12.16 -9.35 -9.57
N LEU A 192 -11.19 -8.44 -9.80
CA LEU A 192 -11.46 -7.07 -10.24
C LEU A 192 -12.27 -7.06 -11.55
N PRO A 193 -13.16 -6.07 -11.72
CA PRO A 193 -13.93 -5.90 -12.95
C PRO A 193 -13.03 -5.48 -14.12
N ASP A 194 -13.30 -6.05 -15.29
CA ASP A 194 -12.58 -5.77 -16.53
C ASP A 194 -13.05 -4.43 -17.16
N GLU A 195 -14.22 -3.94 -16.75
CA GLU A 195 -14.90 -2.76 -17.30
C GLU A 195 -14.30 -1.42 -16.84
N ILE A 196 -13.46 -1.43 -15.79
CA ILE A 196 -12.90 -0.20 -15.22
C ILE A 196 -11.57 0.13 -15.89
N CYS A 197 -11.44 1.34 -16.43
CA CYS A 197 -10.19 1.83 -17.01
C CYS A 197 -9.29 2.54 -15.99
N LEU A 198 -8.01 2.70 -16.34
CA LEU A 198 -7.04 3.47 -15.55
C LEU A 198 -7.45 4.93 -15.35
N SER A 199 -8.24 5.52 -16.26
CA SER A 199 -8.75 6.89 -16.11
C SER A 199 -9.56 7.09 -14.83
N LYS A 200 -10.16 6.02 -14.30
CA LYS A 200 -10.97 6.02 -13.08
C LYS A 200 -10.24 5.44 -11.86
N PHE A 201 -8.95 5.12 -11.97
CA PHE A 201 -8.21 4.35 -10.95
C PHE A 201 -8.27 5.01 -9.57
N VAL A 202 -7.97 6.31 -9.49
CA VAL A 202 -7.96 7.03 -8.21
C VAL A 202 -9.33 6.96 -7.53
N GLU A 203 -10.40 7.21 -8.28
CA GLU A 203 -11.75 7.20 -7.74
C GLU A 203 -12.25 5.79 -7.42
N ALA A 204 -11.84 4.77 -8.19
CA ALA A 204 -12.08 3.36 -7.88
C ALA A 204 -11.47 2.96 -6.53
N TRP A 205 -10.20 3.30 -6.29
CA TRP A 205 -9.55 3.00 -5.01
C TRP A 205 -10.24 3.71 -3.83
N LYS A 206 -10.52 5.01 -3.98
CA LYS A 206 -11.24 5.79 -2.94
C LYS A 206 -12.61 5.20 -2.62
N PHE A 207 -13.34 4.78 -3.64
CA PHE A 207 -14.65 4.16 -3.49
C PHE A 207 -14.56 2.84 -2.72
N LEU A 208 -13.67 1.93 -3.13
CA LEU A 208 -13.50 0.62 -2.49
C LEU A 208 -13.09 0.76 -1.01
N VAL A 209 -12.14 1.64 -0.71
CA VAL A 209 -11.71 1.93 0.67
C VAL A 209 -12.86 2.47 1.51
N SER A 210 -13.58 3.47 1.00
CA SER A 210 -14.69 4.10 1.74
C SER A 210 -15.81 3.11 2.01
N PHE A 211 -16.14 2.26 1.02
CA PHE A 211 -17.17 1.25 1.16
C PHE A 211 -16.77 0.15 2.16
N ARG A 212 -15.52 -0.32 2.10
CA ARG A 212 -14.98 -1.29 3.08
C ARG A 212 -15.02 -0.72 4.50
N GLN A 213 -14.61 0.53 4.69
CA GLN A 213 -14.62 1.19 6.00
C GLN A 213 -16.05 1.35 6.55
N GLU A 214 -17.02 1.69 5.71
CA GLU A 214 -18.44 1.78 6.12
C GLU A 214 -18.99 0.40 6.54
N ARG A 215 -18.63 -0.67 5.83
CA ARG A 215 -19.03 -2.03 6.19
C ARG A 215 -18.45 -2.48 7.52
N ASN A 216 -17.20 -2.14 7.82
CA ASN A 216 -16.54 -2.52 9.08
C ASN A 216 -17.04 -1.72 10.31
N ARG A 217 -17.82 -0.65 10.10
CA ARG A 217 -18.42 0.15 11.18
C ARG A 217 -19.84 -0.29 11.55
N ARG A 218 -20.46 -1.17 10.77
CA ARG A 218 -21.81 -1.71 10.97
C ARG A 218 -21.74 -3.07 11.65
#